data_AF-H2CGP0-F1
#
_entry.id   AF-H2CGP0-F1
#
_cell.length_a   1.000
_cell.length_b   1.000
_cell.length_c   1.000
_cell.angle_alpha   90.00
_cell.angle_beta   90.00
_cell.angle_gamma   90.00
#
_symmetry.space_group_name_H-M   'P 1'
#
loop_
_entity.id
_entity.type
_entity.pdbx_description
1 polymer ?
#
loop_
_entity_poly.entity_id
_entity_poly.type
_entity_poly.pdbx_seq_one_letter_code
_entity_poly.pdbx_strand_id
1 'polypeptide(L)'
;MFYTRMPFLVGAALHLLFLFTRMSITQWRCVADDCSGLFFADFPISLIYLAFPDGVLIVFSLLFGTLLWGLYGLAVSALLNRLFGEHT
;
A
#
# COMPACT_ATOMS: atom_id res chain seq x y z
N MET A 1 -15.21 -15.85 -8.04
CA MET A 1 -14.88 -14.85 -6.98
C MET A 1 -13.53 -15.06 -6.30
N PHE A 2 -12.89 -16.25 -6.37
CA PHE A 2 -11.57 -16.49 -5.77
C PHE A 2 -10.41 -15.78 -6.49
N TYR A 3 -10.49 -15.64 -7.83
CA TYR A 3 -9.43 -15.02 -8.64
C TYR A 3 -9.17 -13.54 -8.35
N THR A 4 -10.18 -12.78 -7.90
CA THR A 4 -9.98 -11.37 -7.52
C THR A 4 -9.43 -11.23 -6.10
N ARG A 5 -9.56 -12.25 -5.26
CA ARG A 5 -9.09 -12.16 -3.86
C ARG A 5 -7.57 -12.26 -3.78
N MET A 6 -6.94 -13.14 -4.56
CA MET A 6 -5.49 -13.35 -4.47
C MET A 6 -4.66 -12.11 -4.86
N PRO A 7 -4.90 -11.42 -5.99
CA PRO A 7 -4.10 -10.25 -6.35
C PRO A 7 -4.30 -9.09 -5.38
N PHE A 8 -5.53 -8.90 -4.86
CA PHE A 8 -5.79 -7.91 -3.83
C PHE A 8 -5.02 -8.21 -2.55
N LEU A 9 -5.07 -9.45 -2.06
CA LEU A 9 -4.38 -9.87 -0.85
C LEU A 9 -2.86 -9.76 -1.01
N VAL A 10 -2.31 -10.09 -2.18
CA VAL A 10 -0.88 -9.93 -2.47
C VAL A 10 -0.50 -8.45 -2.40
N GLY A 11 -1.26 -7.56 -3.05
CA GLY A 11 -1.03 -6.11 -2.98
C GLY A 11 -1.08 -5.59 -1.54
N ALA A 12 -2.13 -5.94 -0.80
CA ALA A 12 -2.28 -5.56 0.60
C ALA A 12 -1.14 -6.08 1.50
N ALA A 13 -0.72 -7.34 1.31
CA ALA A 13 0.37 -7.94 2.08
C ALA A 13 1.72 -7.26 1.79
N LEU A 14 1.98 -6.93 0.52
CA LEU A 14 3.18 -6.18 0.12
C LEU A 14 3.22 -4.81 0.79
N HIS A 15 2.08 -4.12 0.87
CA HIS A 15 2.00 -2.84 1.56
C HIS A 15 2.28 -2.95 3.05
N LEU A 16 1.65 -3.92 3.73
CA LEU A 16 1.87 -4.15 5.16
C LEU A 16 3.33 -4.51 5.47
N LEU A 17 3.97 -5.31 4.60
CA LEU A 17 5.38 -5.63 4.71
C LEU A 17 6.25 -4.39 4.52
N PHE A 18 5.92 -3.54 3.55
CA PHE A 18 6.63 -2.27 3.34
C PHE A 18 6.49 -1.35 4.56
N LEU A 19 5.27 -1.15 5.07
CA LEU A 19 5.00 -0.37 6.28
C LEU A 19 5.83 -0.86 7.47
N PHE A 20 5.85 -2.17 7.71
CA PHE A 20 6.60 -2.79 8.80
C PHE A 20 8.09 -2.44 8.77
N THR A 21 8.69 -2.32 7.58
CA THR A 21 10.11 -1.93 7.44
C THR A 21 10.38 -0.44 7.66
N ARG A 22 9.33 0.39 7.70
CA ARG A 22 9.42 1.86 7.77
C ARG A 22 8.88 2.48 9.04
N MET A 23 8.17 1.71 9.89
CA MET A 23 7.59 2.19 11.14
C MET A 23 8.09 1.42 12.37
N SER A 24 8.26 2.12 13.48
CA SER A 24 8.37 1.50 14.80
C SER A 24 6.98 1.27 15.37
N ILE A 25 6.52 0.02 15.40
CA ILE A 25 5.19 -0.36 15.90
C ILE A 25 5.01 0.04 17.37
N THR A 26 6.07 -0.09 18.18
CA THR A 26 6.03 0.22 19.61
C THR A 26 5.90 1.71 19.90
N GLN A 27 6.39 2.56 19.01
CA GLN A 27 6.47 4.00 19.22
C GLN A 27 5.55 4.80 18.29
N TRP A 28 4.78 4.13 17.42
CA TRP A 28 3.87 4.75 16.45
C TRP A 28 4.51 5.93 15.69
N ARG A 29 5.77 5.73 15.27
CA ARG A 29 6.57 6.72 14.55
C ARG A 29 7.31 6.07 13.39
N CYS A 30 7.65 6.86 12.38
CA CYS A 30 8.51 6.39 11.31
C CYS A 30 9.94 6.16 11.82
N VAL A 31 10.65 5.21 11.19
CA VAL A 31 12.06 4.93 11.50
C VAL A 31 12.96 6.04 10.96
N ALA A 32 12.57 6.69 9.87
CA ALA A 32 13.19 7.89 9.35
C ALA A 32 12.43 9.14 9.81
N ASP A 33 13.16 10.25 10.02
CA ASP A 33 12.65 11.49 10.62
C ASP A 33 11.55 12.20 9.80
N ASP A 34 11.33 11.83 8.54
CA ASP A 34 10.44 12.53 7.61
C ASP A 34 9.29 11.68 7.03
N CYS A 35 9.13 10.42 7.46
CA CYS A 35 8.13 9.47 6.91
C CYS A 35 8.09 9.40 5.37
N SER A 36 9.14 9.87 4.67
CA SER A 36 9.13 10.05 3.21
C SER A 36 8.88 8.74 2.47
N GLY A 37 9.34 7.63 3.02
CA GLY A 37 9.07 6.28 2.50
C GLY A 37 7.58 5.93 2.46
N LEU A 38 6.78 6.34 3.46
CA LEU A 38 5.32 6.12 3.46
C LEU A 38 4.64 7.02 2.42
N PHE A 39 5.13 8.25 2.27
CA PHE A 39 4.58 9.17 1.26
C PHE A 39 4.64 8.60 -0.16
N PHE A 40 5.79 8.05 -0.56
CA PHE A 40 5.96 7.47 -1.89
C PHE A 40 5.18 6.16 -2.07
N ALA A 41 5.10 5.33 -1.03
CA ALA A 41 4.40 4.06 -1.11
C ALA A 41 2.90 4.25 -1.35
N ASP A 42 2.32 5.29 -0.77
CA ASP A 42 0.88 5.54 -0.83
C ASP A 42 0.51 6.70 -1.73
N PHE A 43 1.41 7.16 -2.59
CA PHE A 43 1.04 8.15 -3.58
C PHE A 43 -0.06 7.58 -4.50
N PRO A 44 -1.16 8.31 -4.77
CA PRO A 44 -1.42 9.72 -4.45
C PRO A 44 -2.22 9.96 -3.16
N ILE A 45 -2.75 8.92 -2.50
CA ILE A 45 -3.61 9.10 -1.32
C ILE A 45 -2.85 9.71 -0.14
N SER A 46 -1.52 9.57 -0.14
CA SER A 46 -0.61 10.17 0.83
C SER A 46 -0.65 11.69 0.91
N LEU A 47 -1.04 12.38 -0.16
CA LEU A 47 -1.26 13.83 -0.14
C LEU A 47 -2.36 14.25 0.85
N ILE A 48 -3.34 13.38 1.08
CA ILE A 48 -4.49 13.69 1.95
C ILE A 48 -4.07 13.68 3.41
N TYR A 49 -3.13 12.82 3.79
CA TYR A 49 -2.77 12.61 5.18
C TYR A 49 -1.37 13.12 5.56
N LEU A 50 -0.62 13.72 4.62
CA LEU A 50 0.65 14.39 4.89
C LEU A 50 0.51 15.58 5.86
N ALA A 51 -0.70 16.13 5.97
CA ALA A 51 -1.02 17.23 6.86
C ALA A 51 -1.17 16.80 8.34
N PHE A 52 -1.15 15.50 8.63
CA PHE A 52 -1.35 14.99 9.99
C PHE A 52 -0.04 14.53 10.65
N PRO A 53 0.01 14.48 12.00
CA PRO A 53 1.15 13.93 12.73
C PRO A 53 1.42 12.46 12.41
N ASP A 54 2.67 12.00 12.59
CA ASP A 54 3.16 10.66 12.23
C ASP A 54 2.22 9.52 12.64
N GLY A 55 1.72 9.51 13.88
CA GLY A 55 0.83 8.44 14.34
C GLY A 55 -0.48 8.38 13.55
N VAL A 56 -1.03 9.53 13.17
CA VAL A 56 -2.26 9.64 12.37
C VAL A 56 -1.98 9.26 10.92
N LEU A 57 -0.83 9.70 10.38
CA LEU A 57 -0.34 9.31 9.05
C LEU A 57 -0.19 7.79 8.94
N ILE A 58 0.40 7.14 9.95
CA ILE A 58 0.57 5.68 9.99
C ILE A 58 -0.78 4.96 9.98
N VAL A 59 -1.76 5.44 10.75
CA VAL A 59 -3.12 4.85 10.75
C VAL A 59 -3.80 5.01 9.40
N PHE A 60 -3.70 6.20 8.78
CA PHE A 60 -4.24 6.42 7.44
C PHE A 60 -3.55 5.56 6.39
N SER A 61 -2.23 5.41 6.45
CA SER A 61 -1.47 4.52 5.58
C SER A 61 -1.88 3.05 5.77
N LEU A 62 -2.01 2.58 7.02
CA LEU A 62 -2.47 1.23 7.33
C LEU A 62 -3.84 0.91 6.72
N LEU A 63 -4.77 1.87 6.73
CA LEU A 63 -6.12 1.66 6.21
C LEU A 63 -6.20 1.92 4.70
N PHE A 64 -5.89 3.14 4.28
CA PHE A 64 -6.08 3.61 2.92
C PHE A 64 -4.94 3.21 1.99
N GLY A 65 -3.69 3.22 2.47
CA GLY A 65 -2.54 2.71 1.73
C GLY A 65 -2.68 1.22 1.43
N THR A 66 -3.03 0.42 2.44
CA THR A 66 -3.25 -1.03 2.26
C THR A 66 -4.40 -1.31 1.28
N LEU A 67 -5.49 -0.55 1.38
CA LEU A 67 -6.60 -0.64 0.42
C LEU A 67 -6.13 -0.28 -0.99
N LEU A 68 -5.39 0.82 -1.15
CA LEU A 68 -4.87 1.29 -2.43
C LEU A 68 -3.96 0.24 -3.08
N TRP A 69 -3.03 -0.34 -2.32
CA TRP A 69 -2.15 -1.38 -2.80
C TRP A 69 -2.88 -2.67 -3.16
N GLY A 70 -3.93 -3.03 -2.42
CA GLY A 70 -4.81 -4.13 -2.82
C GLY A 70 -5.48 -3.86 -4.17
N LEU A 71 -5.96 -2.63 -4.40
CA LEU A 71 -6.51 -2.23 -5.69
C LEU A 71 -5.44 -2.20 -6.80
N TYR A 72 -4.20 -1.81 -6.49
CA TYR A 72 -3.08 -1.91 -7.42
C TYR A 72 -2.76 -3.35 -7.79
N GLY A 73 -2.79 -4.29 -6.83
CA GLY A 73 -2.65 -5.72 -7.11
C GLY A 73 -3.69 -6.23 -8.11
N LEU A 74 -4.95 -5.78 -7.98
CA LEU A 74 -6.01 -6.08 -8.95
C LEU A 74 -5.73 -5.48 -10.33
N ALA A 75 -5.35 -4.19 -10.38
CA ALA A 75 -5.07 -3.49 -11.62
C ALA A 75 -3.88 -4.09 -12.38
N VAL A 76 -2.80 -4.43 -11.67
CA VAL A 76 -1.62 -5.10 -12.23
C VAL A 76 -2.00 -6.48 -12.76
N SER A 77 -2.76 -7.28 -12.01
CA SER A 77 -3.22 -8.58 -12.50
C SER A 77 -4.09 -8.46 -13.75
N ALA A 78 -5.01 -7.48 -13.79
CA ALA A 78 -5.82 -7.22 -14.97
C ALA A 78 -4.97 -6.78 -16.18
N LEU A 79 -3.95 -5.94 -15.95
CA LEU A 79 -3.01 -5.51 -16.98
C LEU A 79 -2.19 -6.68 -17.52
N LEU A 80 -1.63 -7.52 -16.65
CA LEU A 80 -0.86 -8.71 -17.06
C LEU A 80 -1.72 -9.69 -17.86
N ASN A 81 -2.97 -9.92 -17.44
CA ASN A 81 -3.89 -10.75 -18.21
C ASN A 81 -4.19 -10.17 -19.59
N ARG A 82 -4.25 -8.84 -19.75
CA ARG A 82 -4.40 -8.21 -21.08
C ARG A 82 -3.15 -8.32 -21.93
N LEU A 83 -1.97 -8.13 -21.35
CA LEU A 83 -0.70 -8.12 -22.09
C LEU A 83 -0.25 -9.53 -22.51
N PHE A 84 -0.56 -10.55 -21.70
CA PHE A 84 -0.04 -11.90 -21.88
C PHE A 84 -1.12 -12.97 -22.04
N GLY A 85 -2.40 -12.63 -21.89
CA GLY A 85 -3.52 -13.56 -21.99
C GLY A 85 -4.10 -13.75 -23.39
N GLU A 86 -3.63 -13.02 -24.41
CA GLU A 86 -4.07 -13.19 -25.81
C GLU A 86 -3.42 -14.40 -26.54
N HIS A 87 -2.69 -15.27 -25.84
CA HIS A 87 -1.96 -16.40 -26.43
C HIS A 87 -2.37 -17.81 -25.96
N THR A 88 -3.59 -17.98 -25.44
CA THR A 88 -4.18 -19.32 -25.19
C THR A 88 -5.58 -19.44 -25.77
#